data_AF-A0A851X458-F1
#
_entry.id   AF-A0A851X458-F1
#
_cell.length_a   1.000
_cell.length_b   1.000
_cell.length_c   1.000
_cell.angle_alpha   90.00
_cell.angle_beta   90.00
_cell.angle_gamma   90.00
#
_symmetry.space_group_name_H-M   'P 1'
#
loop_
_entity.id
_entity.type
_entity.pdbx_description
1 polymer ?
#
loop_
_entity_poly.entity_id
_entity_poly.type
_entity_poly.pdbx_seq_one_letter_code
_entity_poly.pdbx_strand_id
1 'polypeptide(L)'
;MDFGFPQTTDSKILQEYITQEGNKLDTGKSRVPTTVTNAVSWRSEGIRYKKNEVFIDVIESVNLLVSANGSVVLSEVVGTIKLKVFLSGMPELRLGLNDRVLFELTGRECRRWGA
;
A
#
# COMPACT_ATOMS: atom_id res chain seq x y z
N MET A 1 18.04 -5.94 -11.04
CA MET A 1 17.70 -6.18 -12.46
C MET A 1 18.67 -7.23 -12.95
N ASP A 2 18.19 -8.29 -13.60
CA ASP A 2 19.02 -9.39 -14.08
C ASP A 2 18.71 -9.62 -15.56
N PHE A 3 19.73 -9.60 -16.42
CA PHE A 3 19.59 -9.62 -17.89
C PHE A 3 18.57 -8.61 -18.46
N GLY A 4 18.41 -7.45 -17.84
CA GLY A 4 17.42 -6.44 -18.26
C GLY A 4 15.99 -6.71 -17.80
N PHE A 5 15.76 -7.74 -16.98
CA PHE A 5 14.47 -8.04 -16.38
C PHE A 5 14.45 -7.61 -14.90
N PRO A 6 13.44 -6.83 -14.46
CA PRO A 6 13.26 -6.53 -13.04
C PRO A 6 12.87 -7.82 -12.29
N GLN A 7 13.54 -8.07 -11.16
CA GLN A 7 13.31 -9.27 -10.33
C GLN A 7 12.51 -8.91 -9.08
N THR A 8 13.10 -8.08 -8.21
CA THR A 8 12.46 -7.59 -6.98
C THR A 8 12.71 -6.09 -6.86
N THR A 9 11.64 -5.32 -6.64
CA THR A 9 11.68 -3.85 -6.56
C THR A 9 11.16 -3.31 -5.22
N ASP A 10 10.69 -4.19 -4.34
CA ASP A 10 10.18 -3.84 -3.02
C ASP A 10 11.31 -3.46 -2.05
N SER A 11 11.59 -2.17 -1.93
CA SER A 11 12.69 -1.63 -1.12
C SER A 11 12.69 -2.13 0.34
N LYS A 12 11.51 -2.23 0.97
CA LYS A 12 11.38 -2.72 2.36
C LYS A 12 11.85 -4.16 2.53
N ILE A 13 11.64 -5.01 1.53
CA ILE A 13 12.07 -6.41 1.56
C ILE A 13 13.56 -6.52 1.22
N LEU A 14 14.02 -5.72 0.26
CA LEU A 14 15.44 -5.66 -0.10
C LEU A 14 16.32 -5.25 1.09
N GLN A 15 15.85 -4.34 1.94
CA GLN A 15 16.57 -3.88 3.14
C GLN A 15 16.84 -5.00 4.17
N GLU A 16 16.14 -6.13 4.11
CA GLU A 16 16.36 -7.24 5.05
C GLU A 16 17.68 -7.99 4.81
N TYR A 17 18.19 -7.97 3.57
CA TYR A 17 19.40 -8.71 3.19
C TYR A 17 20.40 -7.87 2.36
N ILE A 18 20.02 -6.65 1.96
CA ILE A 18 20.90 -5.65 1.37
C ILE A 18 21.05 -4.51 2.40
N THR A 19 22.05 -4.63 3.27
CA THR A 19 22.36 -3.63 4.30
C THR A 19 23.48 -2.69 3.85
N GLN A 20 23.43 -1.43 4.29
CA GLN A 20 24.48 -0.44 3.99
C GLN A 20 25.60 -0.44 5.04
N GLU A 21 25.41 -1.15 6.15
CA GLU A 21 26.40 -1.27 7.22
C GLU A 21 27.42 -2.38 6.90
N GLY A 22 28.70 -2.15 7.26
CA GLY A 22 29.79 -3.08 6.99
C GLY A 22 29.62 -4.40 7.77
N ASN A 23 29.17 -5.45 7.09
CA ASN A 23 29.10 -6.79 7.66
C ASN A 23 30.54 -7.32 7.87
N LYS A 24 30.97 -7.49 9.13
CA LYS A 24 31.97 -8.51 9.45
C LYS A 24 31.34 -9.83 9.01
N LEU A 25 31.98 -10.50 8.05
CA LEU A 25 31.54 -11.79 7.51
C LEU A 25 31.53 -12.83 8.64
N ASP A 26 30.45 -12.86 9.42
CA ASP A 26 30.09 -14.05 10.16
C ASP A 26 29.41 -14.98 9.17
N THR A 27 29.95 -16.18 9.03
CA THR A 27 29.60 -17.20 8.03
C THR A 27 28.18 -17.78 8.25
N GLY A 28 27.35 -17.12 9.05
CA GLY A 28 25.98 -17.44 9.40
C GLY A 28 24.96 -16.74 8.50
N LYS A 29 24.86 -17.19 7.25
CA LYS A 29 23.63 -17.15 6.42
C LYS A 29 22.87 -15.80 6.39
N SER A 30 23.30 -14.88 5.53
CA SER A 30 22.36 -13.89 4.95
C SER A 30 21.39 -14.65 4.02
N ARG A 31 20.44 -15.35 4.63
CA ARG A 31 19.44 -16.15 3.94
C ARG A 31 18.43 -15.18 3.33
N VAL A 32 18.33 -15.19 2.00
CA VAL A 32 17.30 -14.43 1.28
C VAL A 32 15.93 -14.67 1.97
N PRO A 33 15.19 -13.60 2.32
CA PRO A 33 13.88 -13.74 2.92
C PRO A 33 12.97 -14.56 2.02
N THR A 34 12.16 -15.44 2.61
CA THR A 34 11.18 -16.23 1.86
C THR A 34 10.18 -15.34 1.12
N THR A 35 9.97 -14.10 1.60
CA THR A 35 9.15 -13.05 0.97
C THR A 35 9.58 -12.73 -0.46
N VAL A 36 10.87 -12.86 -0.81
CA VAL A 36 11.35 -12.62 -2.19
C VAL A 36 10.78 -13.65 -3.18
N THR A 37 10.52 -14.87 -2.71
CA THR A 37 10.02 -15.98 -3.54
C THR A 37 8.54 -16.31 -3.30
N ASN A 38 7.88 -15.63 -2.36
CA ASN A 38 6.50 -15.93 -1.97
C ASN A 38 5.49 -15.17 -2.85
N ALA A 39 4.24 -15.64 -2.87
CA ALA A 39 3.14 -14.97 -3.59
C ALA A 39 2.83 -13.57 -3.03
N VAL A 40 3.15 -13.32 -1.76
CA VAL A 40 3.08 -12.00 -1.13
C VAL A 40 4.49 -11.45 -0.99
N SER A 41 4.89 -10.59 -1.93
CA SER A 41 6.26 -10.06 -2.02
C SER A 41 6.48 -8.73 -1.30
N TRP A 42 5.43 -8.08 -0.79
CA TRP A 42 5.48 -6.71 -0.28
C TRP A 42 5.47 -6.64 1.26
N ARG A 43 5.27 -7.77 1.95
CA ARG A 43 5.17 -7.85 3.41
C ARG A 43 5.82 -9.12 3.94
N SER A 44 6.74 -8.92 4.87
CA SER A 44 7.42 -10.00 5.58
C SER A 44 6.53 -10.62 6.64
N GLU A 45 6.72 -11.92 6.86
CA GLU A 45 6.08 -12.63 7.96
C GLU A 45 6.74 -12.24 9.30
N GLY A 46 6.04 -12.49 10.41
CA GLY A 46 6.61 -12.28 11.75
C GLY A 46 6.70 -10.83 12.24
N ILE A 47 6.20 -9.84 11.48
CA ILE A 47 6.11 -8.44 11.92
C ILE A 47 5.28 -8.38 13.22
N ARG A 48 5.81 -7.69 14.25
CA ARG A 48 5.14 -7.53 15.55
C ARG A 48 5.23 -6.10 16.05
N TYR A 49 4.09 -5.52 16.39
CA TYR A 49 3.98 -4.20 17.01
C TYR A 49 3.43 -4.31 18.44
N LYS A 50 3.83 -3.38 19.31
CA LYS A 50 3.30 -3.30 20.69
C LYS A 50 1.81 -2.93 20.71
N LYS A 51 1.41 -2.08 19.77
CA LYS A 51 0.03 -1.63 19.54
C LYS A 51 -0.28 -1.79 18.06
N ASN A 52 -1.40 -2.42 17.75
CA ASN A 52 -1.85 -2.58 16.38
C ASN A 52 -2.73 -1.37 16.02
N GLU A 53 -2.29 -0.55 15.08
CA GLU A 53 -3.00 0.66 14.65
C GLU A 53 -2.78 0.94 13.16
N VAL A 54 -3.77 1.56 12.53
CA VAL A 54 -3.72 1.96 11.12
C VAL A 54 -4.14 3.41 11.03
N PHE A 55 -3.31 4.23 10.39
CA PHE A 55 -3.63 5.60 10.06
C PHE A 55 -4.00 5.68 8.59
N ILE A 56 -5.09 6.38 8.30
CA ILE A 56 -5.66 6.52 6.97
C ILE A 56 -5.76 8.01 6.65
N ASP A 57 -5.01 8.44 5.65
CA ASP A 57 -5.07 9.80 5.13
C ASP A 57 -5.85 9.80 3.81
N VAL A 58 -6.97 10.50 3.77
CA VAL A 58 -7.74 10.73 2.54
C VAL A 58 -7.37 12.11 2.03
N ILE A 59 -6.66 12.16 0.90
CA ILE A 59 -6.12 13.39 0.33
C ILE A 59 -6.85 13.66 -0.98
N GLU A 60 -7.44 14.83 -1.10
CA GLU A 60 -8.15 15.26 -2.30
C GLU A 60 -7.45 16.49 -2.89
N SER A 61 -7.19 16.45 -4.19
CA SER A 61 -6.62 17.55 -4.96
C SER A 61 -7.63 18.02 -5.99
N VAL A 62 -7.99 19.30 -5.94
CA VAL A 62 -8.98 19.88 -6.84
C VAL A 62 -8.23 20.63 -7.95
N ASN A 63 -8.39 20.17 -9.19
CA ASN A 63 -7.84 20.83 -10.36
C ASN A 63 -8.95 21.67 -11.02
N LEU A 64 -8.74 22.99 -11.09
CA LEU A 64 -9.67 23.94 -11.69
C LEU A 64 -8.97 24.78 -12.75
N LEU A 65 -9.56 24.83 -13.95
CA LEU A 65 -9.14 25.72 -15.03
C LEU A 65 -10.31 26.63 -15.38
N VAL A 66 -10.11 27.94 -15.21
CA VAL A 66 -11.12 28.98 -15.46
C VAL A 66 -10.64 29.89 -16.57
N SER A 67 -11.49 30.11 -17.56
CA SER A 67 -11.24 31.02 -18.67
C SER A 67 -11.35 32.49 -18.23
N ALA A 68 -10.74 33.41 -18.97
CA ALA A 68 -10.73 34.85 -18.65
C ALA A 68 -12.13 35.48 -18.61
N ASN A 69 -13.12 34.87 -19.27
CA ASN A 69 -14.54 35.24 -19.22
C ASN A 69 -15.27 34.70 -17.97
N GLY A 70 -14.59 33.99 -17.08
CA GLY A 70 -15.15 33.39 -15.86
C GLY A 70 -15.78 32.01 -16.05
N SER A 71 -15.78 31.44 -17.27
CA SER A 71 -16.31 30.09 -17.48
C SER A 71 -15.32 29.02 -17.01
N VAL A 72 -15.79 28.02 -16.25
CA VAL A 72 -15.01 26.84 -15.88
C VAL A 72 -14.83 25.96 -17.10
N VAL A 73 -13.57 25.65 -17.43
CA VAL A 73 -13.18 24.81 -18.57
C VAL A 73 -12.83 23.40 -18.09
N LEU A 74 -12.18 23.27 -16.93
CA LEU A 74 -11.87 21.98 -16.31
C LEU A 74 -12.15 22.07 -14.81
N SER A 75 -12.80 21.04 -14.29
CA SER A 75 -13.02 20.86 -12.85
C SER A 75 -12.97 19.37 -12.56
N GLU A 76 -11.90 18.90 -11.94
CA GLU A 76 -11.75 17.51 -11.51
C GLU A 76 -11.21 17.44 -10.09
N VAL A 77 -11.53 16.35 -9.40
CA VAL A 77 -11.01 16.04 -8.07
C VAL A 77 -10.23 14.73 -8.18
N VAL A 78 -8.95 14.79 -7.85
CA VAL A 78 -8.06 13.62 -7.79
C VAL A 78 -7.91 13.23 -6.32
N GLY A 79 -8.55 12.13 -5.94
CA GLY A 79 -8.45 11.53 -4.61
C GLY A 79 -7.31 10.52 -4.50
N THR A 80 -6.62 10.49 -3.36
CA THR A 80 -5.62 9.46 -3.02
C THR A 80 -5.78 9.07 -1.56
N ILE A 81 -5.84 7.76 -1.30
CA ILE A 81 -5.85 7.20 0.06
C ILE A 81 -4.44 6.72 0.39
N LYS A 82 -3.82 7.29 1.41
CA LYS A 82 -2.52 6.85 1.93
C LYS A 82 -2.72 6.11 3.25
N LEU A 83 -2.12 4.94 3.36
CA LEU A 83 -2.21 4.10 4.55
C LEU A 83 -0.85 4.02 5.24
N LYS A 84 -0.85 4.22 6.56
CA LYS A 84 0.29 3.93 7.44
C LYS A 84 -0.12 2.81 8.39
N VAL A 85 0.40 1.61 8.15
CA VAL A 85 -0.08 0.36 8.76
C VAL A 85 0.93 -0.15 9.78
N PHE A 86 0.51 -0.22 11.05
CA PHE A 86 1.25 -0.84 12.15
C PHE A 86 0.48 -2.05 12.67
N LEU A 87 0.47 -3.13 11.88
CA LEU A 87 -0.23 -4.38 12.24
C LEU A 87 0.73 -5.55 12.36
N SER A 88 0.47 -6.45 13.29
CA SER A 88 1.26 -7.66 13.50
C SER A 88 0.80 -8.81 12.60
N GLY A 89 1.70 -9.71 12.23
CA GLY A 89 1.42 -10.89 11.40
C GLY A 89 1.04 -10.56 9.95
N MET A 90 0.16 -11.35 9.36
CA MET A 90 -0.35 -11.23 7.99
C MET A 90 -1.86 -10.95 7.98
N PRO A 91 -2.30 -9.72 8.30
CA PRO A 91 -3.71 -9.37 8.36
C PRO A 91 -4.30 -9.16 6.96
N GLU A 92 -5.57 -9.54 6.79
CA GLU A 92 -6.40 -9.11 5.66
C GLU A 92 -7.16 -7.83 6.07
N LEU A 93 -7.08 -6.78 5.26
CA LEU A 93 -7.80 -5.52 5.49
C LEU A 93 -8.86 -5.32 4.42
N ARG A 94 -10.06 -4.92 4.84
CA ARG A 94 -11.17 -4.55 3.96
C ARG A 94 -11.56 -3.11 4.22
N LEU A 95 -11.49 -2.27 3.20
CA LEU A 95 -11.89 -0.87 3.26
C LEU A 95 -13.25 -0.71 2.58
N GLY A 96 -14.23 -0.16 3.30
CA GLY A 96 -15.53 0.21 2.76
C GLY A 96 -15.59 1.71 2.53
N LEU A 97 -15.86 2.13 1.29
CA LEU A 97 -16.14 3.52 0.94
C LEU A 97 -17.60 3.65 0.51
N ASN A 98 -18.16 4.86 0.63
CA ASN A 98 -19.53 5.13 0.18
C ASN A 98 -19.55 5.39 -1.34
N ASP A 99 -19.54 4.32 -2.12
CA ASP A 99 -19.57 4.41 -3.58
C ASP A 99 -20.97 4.06 -4.10
N ARG A 100 -21.82 5.07 -4.27
CA ARG A 100 -23.19 4.91 -4.78
C ARG A 100 -23.24 4.19 -6.13
N VAL A 101 -22.28 4.46 -7.02
CA VAL A 101 -22.24 3.89 -8.38
C VAL A 101 -21.80 2.42 -8.32
N LEU A 102 -20.81 2.08 -7.50
CA LEU A 102 -20.42 0.68 -7.29
C LEU A 102 -21.52 -0.13 -6.59
N PHE A 103 -22.24 0.45 -5.63
CA PHE A 103 -23.37 -0.22 -4.96
C PHE A 103 -24.52 -0.53 -5.93
N GLU A 104 -24.83 0.40 -6.84
CA GLU A 104 -25.82 0.19 -7.91
C GLU A 104 -25.36 -0.86 -8.93
N LEU A 105 -24.10 -0.81 -9.38
CA LEU A 105 -23.55 -1.76 -10.36
C LEU A 105 -23.36 -3.19 -9.81
N THR A 106 -23.11 -3.33 -8.50
CA THR A 106 -22.86 -4.65 -7.89
C THR A 106 -24.09 -5.25 -7.21
N GLY A 107 -25.22 -4.53 -7.16
CA GLY A 107 -26.46 -5.00 -6.53
C GLY A 107 -26.31 -5.32 -5.04
N ARG A 108 -25.25 -4.82 -4.38
CA ARG A 108 -24.99 -5.04 -2.97
C ARG A 108 -25.61 -3.88 -2.21
N GLU A 109 -26.74 -4.08 -1.55
CA GLU A 109 -27.08 -3.21 -0.42
C GLU A 109 -25.90 -3.21 0.54
N CYS A 110 -25.50 -2.03 1.01
CA CYS A 110 -24.46 -1.86 2.02
C CYS A 110 -24.84 -2.69 3.25
N ARG A 111 -24.38 -3.94 3.32
CA ARG A 111 -24.57 -4.80 4.48
C ARG A 111 -23.88 -4.10 5.63
N ARG A 112 -24.68 -3.59 6.56
CA ARG A 112 -24.26 -3.02 7.82
C ARG A 112 -23.22 -3.97 8.43
N TRP A 113 -21.99 -3.53 8.58
CA TRP A 113 -20.98 -4.30 9.30
C TRP A 113 -21.43 -4.38 10.75
N GLY A 114 -21.91 -5.55 11.17
CA GLY A 114 -22.42 -5.79 12.51
C GLY A 114 -22.94 -7.21 12.70
N ALA A 115 -22.03 -8.13 13.01
CA ALA A 115 -22.11 -9.18 14.03
C ALA A 115 -20.75 -9.89 14.10
#